data_AF-A0A959YGK0-F1
#
_entry.id   AF-A0A959YGK0-F1
#
_cell.length_a   1.000
_cell.length_b   1.000
_cell.length_c   1.000
_cell.angle_alpha   90.00
_cell.angle_beta   90.00
_cell.angle_gamma   90.00
#
_symmetry.space_group_name_H-M   'P 1'
#
loop_
_entity.id
_entity.type
_entity.pdbx_description
1 polymer ?
#
loop_
_entity_poly.entity_id
_entity_poly.type
_entity_poly.pdbx_seq_one_letter_code
_entity_poly.pdbx_strand_id
1 'polypeptide(L)'
;MKAKNFLRSFIMAACMLALATGHAQVTFEGNNSFNSATDFVGWDNTVTNDPLMIKHEANQPIEWYTNAVRRMLLQQDATYTVGGFASQIKDGSLLLSPDVDQFYSIGGPGPFSLLHLAAATNNAQDNGYRPWMRNGINFTGNNDQMYIGHKYTTSDLTDPGASILSDYSDAVIQWSDNPGTWLGDRMRFIFTSEYSSSTNTGNSSLEGLEAMQLFPVENGSEVHVGIGDWYGASAQPEERLDVLDRTIRVRELPTDYEDVNKVIEKVVVTDDNGRLHWRPIEDFAGQTDCDWYIDNANEVVATAWTGGLSCNDEDWKVKIGQDPGSTSAAKLTPFRAGVRRPIAIPPIRAVLPCVLHTHCKAWIDIA
;
A
#
# COMPACT_ATOMS: atom_id res chain seq x y z
N MET A 1 -53.73 39.82 62.46
CA MET A 1 -52.34 40.21 62.12
C MET A 1 -51.55 39.17 61.31
N LYS A 2 -52.15 38.09 60.77
CA LYS A 2 -51.41 37.04 60.00
C LYS A 2 -51.35 37.25 58.48
N ALA A 3 -52.26 38.02 57.89
CA ALA A 3 -52.34 38.22 56.43
C ALA A 3 -51.21 39.09 55.83
N LYS A 4 -50.65 40.04 56.59
CA LYS A 4 -49.58 40.93 56.11
C LYS A 4 -48.26 40.19 55.85
N ASN A 5 -47.96 39.14 56.61
CA ASN A 5 -46.72 38.37 56.44
C ASN A 5 -46.81 37.38 55.26
N PHE A 6 -48.02 36.85 55.01
CA PHE A 6 -48.28 36.00 53.85
C PHE A 6 -48.11 36.77 52.53
N LEU A 7 -48.71 37.96 52.44
CA LEU A 7 -48.60 38.79 51.23
C LEU A 7 -47.17 39.23 50.93
N ARG A 8 -46.37 39.56 51.96
CA ARG A 8 -44.95 39.93 51.78
C ARG A 8 -44.11 38.76 51.28
N SER A 9 -44.34 37.56 51.82
CA SER A 9 -43.63 36.35 51.39
C SER A 9 -43.99 35.96 49.96
N PHE A 10 -45.26 36.15 49.57
CA PHE A 10 -45.73 35.88 48.21
C PHE A 10 -45.19 36.89 47.20
N ILE A 11 -45.16 38.18 47.55
CA ILE A 11 -44.57 39.23 46.71
C ILE A 11 -43.07 38.98 46.53
N MET A 12 -42.36 38.61 47.61
CA MET A 12 -40.92 38.35 47.52
C MET A 12 -40.61 37.06 46.72
N ALA A 13 -41.43 36.01 46.86
CA ALA A 13 -41.32 34.82 46.01
C ALA A 13 -41.62 35.13 44.54
N ALA A 14 -42.65 35.94 44.25
CA ALA A 14 -42.98 36.38 42.90
C ALA A 14 -41.87 37.28 42.31
N CYS A 15 -41.26 38.16 43.11
CA CYS A 15 -40.10 38.95 42.69
C CYS A 15 -38.87 38.07 42.44
N MET A 16 -38.61 37.06 43.26
CA MET A 16 -37.49 36.12 43.06
C MET A 16 -37.71 35.24 41.82
N LEU A 17 -38.95 34.85 41.51
CA LEU A 17 -39.29 34.16 40.26
C LEU A 17 -39.21 35.10 39.04
N ALA A 18 -39.60 36.36 39.17
CA ALA A 18 -39.54 37.35 38.10
C ALA A 18 -38.11 37.86 37.82
N LEU A 19 -37.21 37.77 38.81
CA LEU A 19 -35.79 38.13 38.70
C LEU A 19 -34.88 36.93 38.44
N ALA A 20 -35.43 35.71 38.36
CA ALA A 20 -34.70 34.53 37.94
C ALA A 20 -34.43 34.64 36.43
N THR A 21 -33.33 35.29 36.06
CA THR A 21 -32.84 35.30 34.69
C THR A 21 -32.38 33.89 34.31
N GLY A 22 -33.18 33.20 33.51
CA GLY A 22 -32.73 32.01 32.81
C GLY A 22 -31.77 32.42 31.69
N HIS A 23 -30.48 32.13 31.83
CA HIS A 23 -29.53 32.23 30.73
C HIS A 23 -29.78 31.06 29.77
N ALA A 24 -30.75 31.21 28.87
CA ALA A 24 -30.95 30.26 27.79
C ALA A 24 -30.07 30.66 26.60
N GLN A 25 -29.21 29.74 26.15
CA GLN A 25 -28.30 29.92 25.02
C GLN A 25 -28.99 29.66 23.66
N VAL A 26 -30.33 29.51 23.65
CA VAL A 26 -31.13 29.21 22.46
C VAL A 26 -32.44 29.98 22.55
N THR A 27 -32.85 30.58 21.42
CA THR A 27 -34.14 31.25 21.24
C THR A 27 -35.29 30.25 21.44
N PHE A 28 -36.15 30.52 22.43
CA PHE A 28 -37.48 29.90 22.59
C PHE A 28 -38.54 31.01 22.62
N GLU A 29 -39.75 30.70 22.15
CA GLU A 29 -40.92 31.60 22.17
C GLU A 29 -41.18 32.09 23.60
N GLY A 30 -40.78 33.34 23.87
CA GLY A 30 -40.95 33.97 25.18
C GLY A 30 -39.79 34.87 25.61
N ASN A 31 -38.59 34.71 25.03
CA ASN A 31 -37.39 35.44 25.48
C ASN A 31 -36.78 36.44 24.46
N ASN A 32 -37.18 36.38 23.19
CA ASN A 32 -36.85 37.38 22.17
C ASN A 32 -38.04 37.54 21.21
N SER A 33 -38.29 38.77 20.75
CA SER A 33 -39.36 39.06 19.78
C SER A 33 -39.15 38.24 18.52
N PHE A 34 -40.06 37.30 18.26
CA PHE A 34 -40.09 36.40 17.11
C PHE A 34 -39.80 37.15 15.79
N ASN A 35 -38.61 36.93 15.21
CA ASN A 35 -38.33 37.32 13.83
C ASN A 35 -37.74 36.13 13.09
N SER A 36 -38.63 35.35 12.47
CA SER A 36 -38.44 33.99 11.96
C SER A 36 -37.48 33.83 10.76
N ALA A 37 -36.52 34.73 10.58
CA ALA A 37 -35.50 34.66 9.54
C ALA A 37 -34.07 34.98 10.01
N THR A 38 -33.87 35.36 11.28
CA THR A 38 -32.57 35.84 11.79
C THR A 38 -32.10 35.23 13.11
N ASP A 39 -32.83 34.26 13.66
CA ASP A 39 -32.52 33.69 14.98
C ASP A 39 -31.50 32.54 14.87
N PHE A 40 -30.25 32.82 15.23
CA PHE A 40 -29.17 31.84 15.35
C PHE A 40 -28.75 31.67 16.81
N VAL A 41 -28.29 30.47 17.19
CA VAL A 41 -27.54 30.27 18.43
C VAL A 41 -26.21 31.00 18.30
N GLY A 42 -26.14 32.18 18.91
CA GLY A 42 -24.96 33.05 18.95
C GLY A 42 -24.73 33.82 17.66
N TRP A 43 -25.30 35.02 17.57
CA TRP A 43 -24.78 36.18 16.84
C TRP A 43 -25.82 37.31 16.77
N ASP A 44 -25.36 38.53 17.07
CA ASP A 44 -25.95 39.80 16.65
C ASP A 44 -24.97 40.39 15.62
N ASN A 45 -25.45 40.90 14.47
CA ASN A 45 -24.61 41.43 13.38
C ASN A 45 -23.87 42.72 13.70
N THR A 46 -24.03 43.24 14.91
CA THR A 46 -23.40 44.45 15.40
C THR A 46 -22.14 44.20 16.24
N VAL A 47 -21.86 42.95 16.65
CA VAL A 47 -20.67 42.62 17.44
C VAL A 47 -19.48 42.33 16.52
N THR A 48 -18.63 43.34 16.30
CA THR A 48 -17.45 43.25 15.42
C THR A 48 -16.15 42.90 16.14
N ASN A 49 -16.15 42.90 17.48
CA ASN A 49 -14.92 42.86 18.28
C ASN A 49 -14.75 41.57 19.10
N ASP A 50 -15.81 40.77 19.27
CA ASP A 50 -15.77 39.53 20.05
C ASP A 50 -16.09 38.33 19.14
N PRO A 51 -15.21 37.31 19.06
CA PRO A 51 -15.50 36.11 18.29
C PRO A 51 -16.64 35.31 18.93
N LEU A 52 -17.49 34.66 18.13
CA LEU A 52 -18.42 33.65 18.63
C LEU A 52 -17.63 32.49 19.25
N MET A 53 -17.77 32.31 20.57
CA MET A 53 -17.12 31.24 21.32
C MET A 53 -18.14 30.23 21.84
N ILE A 54 -17.93 28.96 21.51
CA ILE A 54 -18.66 27.84 22.12
C ILE A 54 -17.78 27.32 23.28
N LYS A 55 -18.21 27.52 24.52
CA LYS A 55 -17.46 27.21 25.75
C LYS A 55 -18.37 26.47 26.72
N HIS A 56 -17.86 25.40 27.33
CA HIS A 56 -18.58 24.60 28.31
C HIS A 56 -17.73 24.37 29.56
N GLU A 57 -17.96 25.17 30.61
CA GLU A 57 -17.09 25.18 31.82
C GLU A 57 -17.35 24.04 32.81
N ALA A 58 -18.46 23.32 32.68
CA ALA A 58 -18.82 22.26 33.62
C ALA A 58 -18.17 20.89 33.29
N ASN A 59 -17.15 20.87 32.42
CA ASN A 59 -16.45 19.65 31.98
C ASN A 59 -17.43 18.53 31.57
N GLN A 60 -18.37 18.86 30.69
CA GLN A 60 -19.30 17.90 30.07
C GLN A 60 -18.94 17.80 28.59
N PRO A 61 -19.24 16.66 27.92
CA PRO A 61 -19.04 16.56 26.50
C PRO A 61 -19.86 17.61 25.75
N ILE A 62 -19.34 18.06 24.62
CA ILE A 62 -20.13 18.81 23.65
C ILE A 62 -20.64 17.83 22.61
N GLU A 63 -21.94 17.83 22.37
CA GLU A 63 -22.60 16.85 21.52
C GLU A 63 -23.34 17.55 20.39
N TRP A 64 -23.25 17.00 19.18
CA TRP A 64 -23.97 17.52 18.02
C TRP A 64 -24.91 16.45 17.49
N TYR A 65 -26.15 16.88 17.26
CA TYR A 65 -27.25 16.02 16.85
C TYR A 65 -27.76 16.43 15.47
N THR A 66 -28.17 15.45 14.67
CA THR A 66 -29.04 15.67 13.51
C THR A 66 -30.20 14.68 13.56
N ASN A 67 -31.43 15.18 13.50
CA ASN A 67 -32.65 14.36 13.58
C ASN A 67 -32.68 13.43 14.81
N ALA A 68 -32.40 13.99 16.00
CA ALA A 68 -32.30 13.27 17.27
C ALA A 68 -31.23 12.14 17.34
N VAL A 69 -30.34 12.03 16.35
CA VAL A 69 -29.20 11.11 16.37
C VAL A 69 -27.93 11.90 16.69
N ARG A 70 -27.18 11.47 17.71
CA ARG A 70 -25.87 12.05 18.02
C ARG A 70 -24.87 11.67 16.92
N ARG A 71 -24.33 12.68 16.23
CA ARG A 71 -23.38 12.49 15.11
C ARG A 71 -21.95 12.77 15.51
N MET A 72 -21.75 13.67 16.47
CA MET A 72 -20.42 14.07 16.91
C MET A 72 -20.43 14.28 18.41
N LEU A 73 -19.30 13.96 19.04
CA LEU A 73 -19.07 14.17 20.46
C LEU A 73 -17.62 14.61 20.68
N LEU A 74 -17.45 15.76 21.32
CA LEU A 74 -16.17 16.26 21.81
C LEU A 74 -16.08 15.90 23.28
N GLN A 75 -15.11 15.07 23.61
CA GLN A 75 -14.96 14.51 24.94
C GLN A 75 -14.54 15.59 25.95
N GLN A 76 -15.19 15.56 27.11
CA GLN A 76 -14.70 16.22 28.33
C GLN A 76 -13.33 15.64 28.78
N ASP A 77 -12.79 16.10 29.90
CA ASP A 77 -11.67 15.39 30.51
C ASP A 77 -12.14 13.98 30.89
N ALA A 78 -11.49 12.97 30.31
CA ALA A 78 -11.92 11.59 30.36
C ALA A 78 -10.75 10.63 30.34
N THR A 79 -10.86 9.60 31.18
CA THR A 79 -9.91 8.50 31.24
C THR A 79 -10.67 7.18 31.24
N TYR A 80 -10.33 6.28 30.33
CA TYR A 80 -10.97 4.97 30.22
C TYR A 80 -10.01 3.93 29.62
N THR A 81 -10.44 2.67 29.67
CA THR A 81 -9.74 1.56 29.05
C THR A 81 -10.08 1.50 27.57
N VAL A 82 -9.08 1.28 26.72
CA VAL A 82 -9.26 1.00 25.28
C VAL A 82 -8.55 -0.33 24.97
N GLY A 83 -9.29 -1.34 24.52
CA GLY A 83 -8.80 -2.70 24.38
C GLY A 83 -8.17 -3.21 25.68
N GLY A 84 -6.94 -3.73 25.58
CA GLY A 84 -6.17 -4.21 26.73
C GLY A 84 -5.47 -3.11 27.55
N PHE A 85 -5.61 -1.83 27.19
CA PHE A 85 -4.83 -0.73 27.78
C PHE A 85 -5.69 0.11 28.72
N ALA A 86 -5.49 -0.04 30.02
CA ALA A 86 -6.17 0.74 31.04
C ALA A 86 -5.70 2.20 31.11
N SER A 87 -6.50 3.06 31.73
CA SER A 87 -6.15 4.44 32.08
C SER A 87 -5.65 5.30 30.92
N GLN A 88 -6.29 5.20 29.76
CA GLN A 88 -5.98 6.05 28.61
C GLN A 88 -6.69 7.40 28.76
N ILE A 89 -5.91 8.48 28.81
CA ILE A 89 -6.41 9.86 28.84
C ILE A 89 -6.87 10.25 27.42
N LYS A 90 -8.09 10.77 27.31
CA LYS A 90 -8.79 11.11 26.04
C LYS A 90 -9.47 12.47 26.08
N ASP A 91 -8.91 13.38 26.87
CA ASP A 91 -9.37 14.75 27.00
C ASP A 91 -9.44 15.44 25.63
N GLY A 92 -10.56 16.09 25.34
CA GLY A 92 -10.75 16.83 24.08
C GLY A 92 -10.74 15.99 22.81
N SER A 93 -10.81 14.66 22.91
CA SER A 93 -10.87 13.79 21.74
C SER A 93 -12.25 13.85 21.07
N LEU A 94 -12.27 13.88 19.74
CA LEU A 94 -13.49 14.03 18.94
C LEU A 94 -13.90 12.69 18.33
N LEU A 95 -15.14 12.25 18.59
CA LEU A 95 -15.77 11.13 17.90
C LEU A 95 -16.76 11.67 16.87
N LEU A 96 -16.64 11.24 15.63
CA LEU A 96 -17.57 11.51 14.54
C LEU A 96 -18.08 10.19 13.97
N SER A 97 -19.40 10.01 13.94
CA SER A 97 -20.05 8.80 13.46
C SER A 97 -21.43 9.11 12.87
N PRO A 98 -21.93 8.33 11.89
CA PRO A 98 -23.35 8.34 11.57
C PRO A 98 -24.23 8.04 12.78
N ASP A 99 -23.79 7.27 13.76
CA ASP A 99 -24.56 6.97 14.97
C ASP A 99 -23.62 6.77 16.17
N VAL A 100 -23.39 7.84 16.91
CA VAL A 100 -22.51 7.80 18.10
C VAL A 100 -23.12 6.93 19.21
N ASP A 101 -24.44 6.87 19.32
CA ASP A 101 -25.08 6.06 20.35
C ASP A 101 -24.91 4.57 20.08
N GLN A 102 -24.96 4.19 18.79
CA GLN A 102 -24.65 2.83 18.38
C GLN A 102 -23.20 2.45 18.73
N PHE A 103 -22.22 3.33 18.56
CA PHE A 103 -20.81 3.10 18.95
C PHE A 103 -20.68 2.72 20.43
N TYR A 104 -21.33 3.47 21.32
CA TYR A 104 -21.34 3.15 22.75
C TYR A 104 -22.14 1.88 23.06
N SER A 105 -23.25 1.63 22.35
CA SER A 105 -24.12 0.48 22.60
C SER A 105 -23.43 -0.87 22.35
N ILE A 106 -22.44 -0.90 21.44
CA ILE A 106 -21.67 -2.10 21.12
C ILE A 106 -20.36 -2.21 21.90
N GLY A 107 -20.18 -1.39 22.94
CA GLY A 107 -19.04 -1.49 23.86
C GLY A 107 -17.90 -0.50 23.59
N GLY A 108 -18.06 0.45 22.66
CA GLY A 108 -17.08 1.51 22.47
C GLY A 108 -16.90 2.35 23.73
N PRO A 109 -15.70 2.45 24.33
CA PRO A 109 -15.48 3.22 25.55
C PRO A 109 -15.45 4.74 25.33
N GLY A 110 -15.22 5.16 24.09
CA GLY A 110 -15.08 6.56 23.64
C GLY A 110 -14.11 6.67 22.46
N PRO A 111 -13.77 7.88 21.99
CA PRO A 111 -12.76 8.09 20.95
C PRO A 111 -11.38 7.47 21.28
N PHE A 112 -10.74 6.76 20.34
CA PHE A 112 -9.45 6.09 20.62
C PHE A 112 -8.24 7.02 20.43
N SER A 113 -8.36 8.01 19.56
CA SER A 113 -7.35 9.03 19.25
C SER A 113 -7.99 10.41 19.29
N LEU A 114 -7.19 11.46 19.12
CA LEU A 114 -7.67 12.85 19.10
C LEU A 114 -8.83 13.07 18.12
N LEU A 115 -8.82 12.40 16.95
CA LEU A 115 -9.98 12.25 16.09
C LEU A 115 -10.30 10.76 15.91
N HIS A 116 -11.57 10.38 16.06
CA HIS A 116 -12.08 9.04 15.79
C HIS A 116 -13.24 9.13 14.80
N LEU A 117 -13.07 8.49 13.63
CA LEU A 117 -14.10 8.34 12.61
C LEU A 117 -14.65 6.92 12.67
N ALA A 118 -15.91 6.78 13.07
CA ALA A 118 -16.55 5.48 13.29
C ALA A 118 -17.72 5.27 12.30
N ALA A 119 -17.82 4.09 11.71
CA ALA A 119 -18.95 3.69 10.86
C ALA A 119 -20.28 3.67 11.64
N ALA A 120 -21.40 3.40 10.97
CA ALA A 120 -22.72 3.32 11.62
C ALA A 120 -22.95 2.03 12.43
N THR A 121 -22.19 0.98 12.13
CA THR A 121 -22.26 -0.34 12.76
C THR A 121 -20.87 -0.99 12.80
N ASN A 122 -20.68 -1.98 13.66
CA ASN A 122 -19.41 -2.74 13.76
C ASN A 122 -18.19 -1.81 13.88
N ASN A 123 -18.32 -0.80 14.73
CA ASN A 123 -17.51 0.42 14.70
C ASN A 123 -16.74 0.65 16.02
N ALA A 124 -16.59 -0.38 16.86
CA ALA A 124 -15.93 -0.25 18.17
C ALA A 124 -14.72 -1.19 18.33
N GLN A 125 -14.21 -1.76 17.23
CA GLN A 125 -13.05 -2.66 17.27
C GLN A 125 -11.80 -1.97 17.82
N ASP A 126 -11.25 -2.47 18.92
CA ASP A 126 -10.14 -1.87 19.66
C ASP A 126 -8.90 -2.77 19.79
N ASN A 127 -8.92 -4.00 19.26
CA ASN A 127 -7.79 -4.94 19.31
C ASN A 127 -6.46 -4.37 18.76
N GLY A 128 -6.56 -3.55 17.72
CA GLY A 128 -5.42 -2.88 17.08
C GLY A 128 -4.84 -1.70 17.86
N TYR A 129 -5.59 -1.18 18.84
CA TYR A 129 -5.22 0.03 19.56
C TYR A 129 -3.87 -0.12 20.28
N ARG A 130 -3.09 0.96 20.34
CA ARG A 130 -1.89 1.06 21.17
C ARG A 130 -1.85 2.43 21.86
N PRO A 131 -1.30 2.55 23.09
CA PRO A 131 -1.26 3.81 23.84
C PRO A 131 -0.58 4.99 23.13
N TRP A 132 0.27 4.74 22.13
CA TRP A 132 0.92 5.77 21.32
C TRP A 132 0.01 6.37 20.23
N MET A 133 -1.13 5.74 19.92
CA MET A 133 -2.17 6.25 19.01
C MET A 133 -2.98 7.34 19.72
N ARG A 134 -2.34 8.47 20.03
CA ARG A 134 -2.99 9.63 20.69
C ARG A 134 -3.22 10.75 19.70
N ASN A 135 -2.15 11.19 19.03
CA ASN A 135 -2.17 12.30 18.10
C ASN A 135 -2.31 11.80 16.65
N GLY A 136 -3.57 11.62 16.23
CA GLY A 136 -3.90 11.15 14.90
C GLY A 136 -5.39 10.91 14.72
N ILE A 137 -5.70 10.21 13.64
CA ILE A 137 -7.06 9.83 13.25
C ILE A 137 -7.17 8.32 13.36
N ASN A 138 -8.13 7.86 14.16
CA ASN A 138 -8.52 6.47 14.21
C ASN A 138 -9.76 6.24 13.35
N PHE A 139 -9.82 5.12 12.66
CA PHE A 139 -10.97 4.67 11.89
C PHE A 139 -11.44 3.33 12.44
N THR A 140 -12.74 3.18 12.61
CA THR A 140 -13.37 1.91 12.95
C THR A 140 -14.63 1.69 12.12
N GLY A 141 -14.85 0.45 11.73
CA GLY A 141 -16.00 0.05 10.93
C GLY A 141 -15.78 -1.35 10.39
N ASN A 142 -16.86 -2.05 10.05
CA ASN A 142 -16.77 -3.43 9.55
C ASN A 142 -16.04 -4.43 10.49
N ASN A 143 -15.92 -4.12 11.78
CA ASN A 143 -15.10 -4.82 12.78
C ASN A 143 -13.58 -4.68 12.59
N ASP A 144 -13.16 -3.66 11.85
CA ASP A 144 -11.77 -3.35 11.55
C ASP A 144 -11.34 -2.05 12.23
N GLN A 145 -10.02 -1.88 12.37
CA GLN A 145 -9.40 -0.66 12.91
C GLN A 145 -8.21 -0.23 12.06
N MET A 146 -8.10 1.09 11.84
CA MET A 146 -6.97 1.72 11.18
C MET A 146 -6.57 3.00 11.90
N TYR A 147 -5.28 3.34 11.88
CA TYR A 147 -4.76 4.61 12.41
C TYR A 147 -3.86 5.31 11.40
N ILE A 148 -3.95 6.63 11.35
CA ILE A 148 -2.93 7.50 10.73
C ILE A 148 -2.56 8.63 11.70
N GLY A 149 -1.28 8.83 11.94
CA GLY A 149 -0.82 9.90 12.82
C GLY A 149 0.59 9.70 13.33
N HIS A 150 0.93 10.41 14.41
CA HIS A 150 2.27 10.34 14.98
C HIS A 150 2.43 9.16 15.93
N LYS A 151 3.63 8.57 15.93
CA LYS A 151 4.12 7.71 16.98
C LYS A 151 5.34 8.36 17.60
N TYR A 152 5.19 8.80 18.85
CA TYR A 152 6.29 9.40 19.59
C TYR A 152 7.25 8.34 20.08
N THR A 153 8.55 8.61 19.95
CA THR A 153 9.58 7.75 20.55
C THR A 153 9.57 7.98 22.05
N THR A 154 9.49 6.90 22.81
CA THR A 154 9.56 6.94 24.27
C THR A 154 10.92 6.44 24.74
N SER A 155 11.36 6.95 25.89
CA SER A 155 12.57 6.48 26.58
C SER A 155 12.43 5.05 27.13
N ASP A 156 11.19 4.56 27.26
CA ASP A 156 10.86 3.21 27.68
C ASP A 156 9.64 2.72 26.87
N LEU A 157 9.77 1.58 26.18
CA LEU A 157 8.72 0.99 25.36
C LEU A 157 7.68 0.20 26.19
N THR A 158 7.94 -0.02 27.48
CA THR A 158 7.12 -0.84 28.38
C THR A 158 6.26 0.01 29.33
N ASP A 159 6.58 1.29 29.50
CA ASP A 159 5.83 2.21 30.34
C ASP A 159 4.96 3.15 29.47
N PRO A 160 3.62 3.05 29.52
CA PRO A 160 2.72 3.99 28.82
C PRO A 160 2.78 5.43 29.38
N GLY A 161 3.47 5.66 30.49
CA GLY A 161 3.86 6.96 31.04
C GLY A 161 5.33 7.36 30.78
N ALA A 162 6.06 6.55 29.99
CA ALA A 162 7.44 6.84 29.63
C ALA A 162 7.59 8.23 29.02
N SER A 163 8.67 8.91 29.38
CA SER A 163 8.93 10.25 28.86
C SER A 163 9.10 10.18 27.34
N ILE A 164 8.25 10.94 26.63
CA ILE A 164 8.36 11.17 25.20
C ILE A 164 9.67 11.91 24.94
N LEU A 165 10.48 11.40 24.01
CA LEU A 165 11.69 12.07 23.58
C LEU A 165 11.31 13.24 22.67
N SER A 166 11.79 14.44 22.99
CA SER A 166 11.54 15.63 22.18
C SER A 166 12.10 15.45 20.77
N ASP A 167 11.32 15.82 19.76
CA ASP A 167 11.70 15.78 18.34
C ASP A 167 12.02 14.38 17.76
N TYR A 168 11.62 13.30 18.42
CA TYR A 168 11.70 11.94 17.88
C TYR A 168 10.30 11.37 17.64
N SER A 169 9.78 11.52 16.41
CA SER A 169 8.44 11.09 16.03
C SER A 169 8.43 10.43 14.65
N ASP A 170 7.69 9.33 14.52
CA ASP A 170 7.38 8.71 13.23
C ASP A 170 5.99 9.13 12.75
N ALA A 171 5.81 9.33 11.45
CA ALA A 171 4.50 9.33 10.82
C ALA A 171 4.11 7.88 10.50
N VAL A 172 2.95 7.45 10.98
CA VAL A 172 2.50 6.06 10.91
C VAL A 172 1.16 5.97 10.18
N ILE A 173 1.08 5.02 9.26
CA ILE A 173 -0.17 4.43 8.76
C ILE A 173 -0.19 3.00 9.29
N GLN A 174 -1.23 2.64 10.03
CA GLN A 174 -1.37 1.33 10.66
C GLN A 174 -2.73 0.73 10.32
N TRP A 175 -2.70 -0.55 9.94
CA TRP A 175 -3.88 -1.38 9.77
C TRP A 175 -3.91 -2.44 10.88
N SER A 176 -5.08 -2.70 11.45
CA SER A 176 -5.29 -3.81 12.37
C SER A 176 -6.16 -4.84 11.69
N ASP A 177 -5.59 -6.03 11.57
CA ASP A 177 -6.24 -7.23 11.06
C ASP A 177 -6.43 -8.23 12.21
N ASN A 178 -7.16 -9.31 11.93
CA ASN A 178 -7.16 -10.54 12.70
C ASN A 178 -6.12 -11.50 12.09
N PRO A 179 -4.84 -11.45 12.51
CA PRO A 179 -3.79 -12.25 11.91
C PRO A 179 -4.11 -13.74 12.06
N GLY A 180 -4.16 -14.48 10.93
CA GLY A 180 -4.18 -15.96 10.93
C GLY A 180 -5.42 -16.64 10.33
N THR A 181 -6.39 -15.92 9.76
CA THR A 181 -7.50 -16.55 9.01
C THR A 181 -7.31 -16.44 7.49
N TRP A 182 -7.86 -17.41 6.76
CA TRP A 182 -7.73 -17.63 5.30
C TRP A 182 -8.21 -16.48 4.37
N LEU A 183 -8.54 -15.31 4.93
CA LEU A 183 -8.91 -14.08 4.22
C LEU A 183 -8.48 -12.89 5.09
N GLY A 184 -7.17 -12.67 5.26
CA GLY A 184 -6.65 -11.53 6.02
C GLY A 184 -7.02 -10.21 5.35
N ASP A 185 -7.39 -9.21 6.15
CA ASP A 185 -7.65 -7.87 5.68
C ASP A 185 -6.35 -7.20 5.19
N ARG A 186 -6.44 -6.39 4.13
CA ARG A 186 -5.28 -5.94 3.35
C ARG A 186 -5.18 -4.43 3.37
N MET A 187 -3.96 -3.93 3.56
CA MET A 187 -3.63 -2.53 3.27
C MET A 187 -3.33 -2.40 1.77
N ARG A 188 -4.00 -1.47 1.10
CA ARG A 188 -3.88 -1.27 -0.35
C ARG A 188 -3.64 0.18 -0.70
N PHE A 189 -2.80 0.40 -1.71
CA PHE A 189 -2.62 1.70 -2.35
C PHE A 189 -3.26 1.64 -3.73
N ILE A 190 -4.32 2.42 -3.93
CA ILE A 190 -5.17 2.36 -5.12
C ILE A 190 -5.23 3.74 -5.79
N PHE A 191 -5.08 3.76 -7.11
CA PHE A 191 -5.29 4.94 -7.93
C PHE A 191 -6.65 4.88 -8.62
N THR A 192 -7.40 5.98 -8.57
CA THR A 192 -8.69 6.12 -9.26
C THR A 192 -8.65 7.27 -10.28
N SER A 193 -9.39 7.12 -11.37
CA SER A 193 -9.68 8.14 -12.38
C SER A 193 -11.20 8.25 -12.57
N GLU A 194 -11.66 8.89 -13.65
CA GLU A 194 -13.10 8.95 -13.96
C GLU A 194 -13.70 7.54 -14.06
N TYR A 195 -14.76 7.29 -13.28
CA TYR A 195 -15.42 5.99 -13.26
C TYR A 195 -16.09 5.67 -14.60
N SER A 196 -15.78 4.49 -15.15
CA SER A 196 -16.40 3.92 -16.34
C SER A 196 -17.01 2.56 -16.02
N SER A 197 -18.32 2.43 -16.21
CA SER A 197 -19.07 1.18 -15.96
C SER A 197 -18.74 0.05 -16.93
N SER A 198 -17.96 0.32 -17.99
CA SER A 198 -17.51 -0.70 -18.96
C SER A 198 -16.13 -1.27 -18.64
N THR A 199 -15.41 -0.72 -17.65
CA THR A 199 -14.08 -1.20 -17.26
C THR A 199 -14.14 -1.97 -15.95
N ASN A 200 -13.67 -3.22 -15.98
CA ASN A 200 -13.71 -4.12 -14.82
C ASN A 200 -12.44 -4.04 -13.95
N THR A 201 -11.34 -3.49 -14.48
CA THR A 201 -10.04 -3.35 -13.80
C THR A 201 -9.36 -2.03 -14.21
N GLY A 202 -8.31 -1.64 -13.50
CA GLY A 202 -7.58 -0.39 -13.76
C GLY A 202 -8.25 0.84 -13.14
N ASN A 203 -7.64 2.02 -13.34
CA ASN A 203 -7.96 3.21 -12.54
C ASN A 203 -9.37 3.79 -12.78
N SER A 204 -9.99 3.51 -13.92
CA SER A 204 -11.37 3.92 -14.22
C SER A 204 -12.42 2.91 -13.76
N SER A 205 -12.02 1.74 -13.26
CA SER A 205 -12.95 0.71 -12.77
C SER A 205 -13.54 1.10 -11.42
N LEU A 206 -14.56 0.35 -10.98
CA LEU A 206 -15.16 0.52 -9.66
C LEU A 206 -14.14 0.30 -8.53
N GLU A 207 -13.20 -0.61 -8.73
CA GLU A 207 -12.20 -1.01 -7.73
C GLU A 207 -10.95 -0.12 -7.76
N GLY A 208 -10.69 0.54 -8.90
CA GLY A 208 -9.47 1.31 -9.14
C GLY A 208 -8.28 0.44 -9.57
N LEU A 209 -7.13 1.09 -9.81
CA LEU A 209 -5.87 0.43 -10.12
C LEU A 209 -5.10 0.21 -8.83
N GLU A 210 -4.99 -1.04 -8.40
CA GLU A 210 -4.14 -1.39 -7.28
C GLU A 210 -2.67 -1.26 -7.69
N ALA A 211 -1.90 -0.51 -6.93
CA ALA A 211 -0.47 -0.34 -7.17
C ALA A 211 0.39 -1.13 -6.18
N MET A 212 -0.13 -1.33 -4.96
CA MET A 212 0.56 -2.05 -3.91
C MET A 212 -0.43 -2.66 -2.93
N GLN A 213 -0.12 -3.86 -2.46
CA GLN A 213 -0.86 -4.58 -1.42
C GLN A 213 0.10 -5.05 -0.33
N LEU A 214 -0.31 -4.91 0.94
CA LEU A 214 0.40 -5.42 2.10
C LEU A 214 -0.56 -6.14 3.03
N PHE A 215 -0.13 -7.27 3.58
CA PHE A 215 -0.89 -7.97 4.62
C PHE A 215 0.03 -8.84 5.48
N PRO A 216 -0.29 -8.99 6.78
CA PRO A 216 0.45 -9.88 7.66
C PRO A 216 0.19 -11.34 7.32
N VAL A 217 1.22 -12.17 7.41
CA VAL A 217 1.16 -13.63 7.28
C VAL A 217 1.83 -14.29 8.49
N GLU A 218 1.76 -15.61 8.60
CA GLU A 218 2.41 -16.38 9.68
C GLU A 218 2.06 -15.85 11.09
N ASN A 219 0.75 -15.67 11.34
CA ASN A 219 0.21 -15.09 12.58
C ASN A 219 0.79 -13.70 12.93
N GLY A 220 1.15 -12.90 11.92
CA GLY A 220 1.68 -11.55 12.10
C GLY A 220 3.19 -11.47 12.30
N SER A 221 3.93 -12.57 12.08
CA SER A 221 5.39 -12.57 12.19
C SER A 221 6.09 -12.08 10.92
N GLU A 222 5.39 -12.11 9.79
CA GLU A 222 5.90 -11.66 8.50
C GLU A 222 4.85 -10.82 7.76
N VAL A 223 5.30 -10.06 6.77
CA VAL A 223 4.43 -9.27 5.89
C VAL A 223 4.76 -9.62 4.45
N HIS A 224 3.74 -9.92 3.67
CA HIS A 224 3.87 -10.01 2.22
C HIS A 224 3.56 -8.66 1.60
N VAL A 225 4.40 -8.24 0.65
CA VAL A 225 4.27 -6.97 -0.07
C VAL A 225 4.23 -7.25 -1.56
N GLY A 226 3.13 -6.91 -2.19
CA GLY A 226 2.97 -6.96 -3.63
C GLY A 226 3.07 -5.59 -4.27
N ILE A 227 3.75 -5.49 -5.41
CA ILE A 227 3.73 -4.31 -6.28
C ILE A 227 3.10 -4.73 -7.62
N GLY A 228 2.03 -4.05 -8.02
CA GLY A 228 1.26 -4.32 -9.24
C GLY A 228 -0.25 -4.38 -9.03
N ASP A 229 -0.99 -4.59 -10.12
CA ASP A 229 -2.46 -4.70 -10.15
C ASP A 229 -2.92 -6.12 -9.81
N TRP A 230 -2.86 -6.49 -8.52
CA TRP A 230 -3.23 -7.83 -8.04
C TRP A 230 -4.72 -8.12 -8.17
N TYR A 231 -5.56 -7.09 -8.02
CA TYR A 231 -7.00 -7.20 -8.29
C TYR A 231 -7.24 -7.56 -9.77
N GLY A 232 -6.64 -6.82 -10.70
CA GLY A 232 -6.75 -7.11 -12.13
C GLY A 232 -6.23 -8.48 -12.53
N ALA A 233 -5.18 -8.96 -11.85
CA ALA A 233 -4.62 -10.30 -12.06
C ALA A 233 -5.40 -11.41 -11.34
N SER A 234 -6.37 -11.09 -10.48
CA SER A 234 -7.06 -12.07 -9.62
C SER A 234 -6.09 -12.94 -8.80
N ALA A 235 -5.02 -12.31 -8.30
CA ALA A 235 -3.92 -12.97 -7.60
C ALA A 235 -3.63 -12.30 -6.24
N GLN A 236 -2.71 -12.87 -5.45
CA GLN A 236 -2.24 -12.30 -4.19
C GLN A 236 -0.71 -12.43 -4.09
N PRO A 237 -0.02 -11.52 -3.39
CA PRO A 237 1.40 -11.62 -3.13
C PRO A 237 1.74 -12.87 -2.30
N GLU A 238 2.69 -13.68 -2.77
CA GLU A 238 3.09 -14.93 -2.09
C GLU A 238 4.43 -14.82 -1.35
N GLU A 239 5.06 -13.64 -1.41
CA GLU A 239 6.41 -13.40 -0.88
C GLU A 239 6.51 -12.05 -0.15
N ARG A 240 7.61 -11.86 0.61
CA ARG A 240 7.92 -10.60 1.31
C ARG A 240 8.03 -9.40 0.36
N LEU A 241 8.52 -9.62 -0.85
CA LEU A 241 8.48 -8.69 -1.96
C LEU A 241 8.12 -9.48 -3.23
N ASP A 242 6.92 -9.24 -3.74
CA ASP A 242 6.38 -9.87 -4.92
C ASP A 242 6.08 -8.79 -5.97
N VAL A 243 6.67 -8.93 -7.16
CA VAL A 243 6.49 -7.98 -8.25
C VAL A 243 5.70 -8.67 -9.34
N LEU A 244 4.46 -8.23 -9.52
CA LEU A 244 3.63 -8.69 -10.62
C LEU A 244 4.31 -8.31 -11.94
N ASP A 245 4.30 -9.23 -12.92
CA ASP A 245 4.93 -9.08 -14.24
C ASP A 245 6.48 -9.16 -14.29
N ARG A 246 7.12 -9.74 -13.26
CA ARG A 246 8.49 -10.32 -13.27
C ARG A 246 9.65 -9.37 -13.59
N THR A 247 9.41 -8.10 -13.91
CA THR A 247 10.48 -7.18 -14.31
C THR A 247 10.77 -6.17 -13.21
N ILE A 248 12.03 -6.10 -12.81
CA ILE A 248 12.56 -5.03 -11.97
C ILE A 248 13.46 -4.17 -12.85
N ARG A 249 13.18 -2.87 -12.92
CA ARG A 249 14.06 -1.93 -13.61
C ARG A 249 15.06 -1.34 -12.62
N VAL A 250 16.30 -1.79 -12.70
CA VAL A 250 17.44 -1.11 -12.08
C VAL A 250 17.95 -0.07 -13.08
N ARG A 251 17.89 1.22 -12.73
CA ARG A 251 18.27 2.31 -13.67
C ARG A 251 19.78 2.46 -13.80
N GLU A 252 20.50 2.20 -12.72
CA GLU A 252 21.95 2.33 -12.63
C GLU A 252 22.43 1.33 -11.58
N LEU A 253 23.38 0.48 -11.96
CA LEU A 253 24.18 -0.32 -11.04
C LEU A 253 25.38 0.53 -10.59
N PRO A 254 26.07 0.20 -9.48
CA PRO A 254 27.24 0.95 -9.04
C PRO A 254 28.20 1.24 -10.22
N THR A 255 28.45 2.52 -10.47
CA THR A 255 29.22 3.06 -11.61
C THR A 255 30.65 2.54 -11.70
N ASP A 256 31.14 1.94 -10.62
CA ASP A 256 32.52 1.52 -10.46
C ASP A 256 32.78 0.09 -11.01
N TYR A 257 31.83 -0.45 -11.78
CA TYR A 257 31.97 -1.73 -12.51
C TYR A 257 32.69 -1.57 -13.86
N GLU A 258 32.92 -0.33 -14.34
CA GLU A 258 33.74 -0.07 -15.53
C GLU A 258 35.25 -0.14 -15.27
N ASP A 259 35.67 -0.41 -14.03
CA ASP A 259 37.06 -0.72 -13.74
C ASP A 259 37.39 -2.10 -14.32
N VAL A 260 38.11 -2.11 -15.46
CA VAL A 260 38.60 -3.29 -16.19
C VAL A 260 39.35 -4.32 -15.34
N ASN A 261 39.66 -4.00 -14.09
CA ASN A 261 40.32 -4.88 -13.13
C ASN A 261 39.38 -5.54 -12.10
N LYS A 262 38.07 -5.22 -12.10
CA LYS A 262 37.10 -5.87 -11.20
C LYS A 262 36.48 -7.08 -11.90
N VAL A 263 36.73 -8.25 -11.33
CA VAL A 263 36.17 -9.52 -11.80
C VAL A 263 34.69 -9.56 -11.43
N ILE A 264 33.82 -9.85 -12.40
CA ILE A 264 32.40 -10.15 -12.14
C ILE A 264 32.38 -11.50 -11.39
N GLU A 265 32.17 -11.49 -10.08
CA GLU A 265 32.18 -12.72 -9.27
C GLU A 265 30.83 -13.44 -9.26
N LYS A 266 29.74 -12.71 -9.53
CA LYS A 266 28.37 -13.20 -9.39
C LYS A 266 27.48 -12.68 -10.50
N VAL A 267 26.55 -13.53 -10.94
CA VAL A 267 25.47 -13.15 -11.84
C VAL A 267 24.14 -13.35 -11.15
N VAL A 268 23.20 -12.44 -11.43
CA VAL A 268 21.81 -12.58 -11.00
C VAL A 268 21.09 -13.46 -12.02
N VAL A 269 20.40 -14.49 -11.55
CA VAL A 269 19.64 -15.44 -12.36
C VAL A 269 18.23 -15.58 -11.80
N THR A 270 17.28 -16.01 -12.63
CA THR A 270 15.93 -16.37 -12.19
C THR A 270 15.76 -17.88 -12.23
N ASP A 271 15.04 -18.43 -11.25
CA ASP A 271 14.59 -19.83 -11.34
C ASP A 271 13.30 -19.98 -12.19
N ASP A 272 12.84 -21.21 -12.35
CA ASP A 272 11.62 -21.54 -13.11
C ASP A 272 10.34 -20.93 -12.49
N ASN A 273 10.41 -20.49 -11.22
CA ASN A 273 9.33 -19.82 -10.51
C ASN A 273 9.44 -18.28 -10.58
N GLY A 274 10.43 -17.74 -11.28
CA GLY A 274 10.64 -16.29 -11.42
C GLY A 274 11.27 -15.64 -10.18
N ARG A 275 11.80 -16.40 -9.23
CA ARG A 275 12.53 -15.85 -8.08
C ARG A 275 13.96 -15.48 -8.48
N LEU A 276 14.42 -14.32 -8.02
CA LEU A 276 15.79 -13.86 -8.26
C LEU A 276 16.76 -14.55 -7.29
N HIS A 277 17.83 -15.10 -7.86
CA HIS A 277 18.95 -15.71 -7.15
C HIS A 277 20.25 -15.09 -7.64
N TRP A 278 21.33 -15.33 -6.90
CA TRP A 278 22.68 -15.07 -7.40
C TRP A 278 23.44 -16.39 -7.50
N ARG A 279 24.28 -16.50 -8.53
CA ARG A 279 25.22 -17.61 -8.69
C ARG A 279 26.64 -17.06 -8.88
N PRO A 280 27.65 -17.65 -8.22
CA PRO A 280 29.05 -17.42 -8.56
C PRO A 280 29.29 -17.61 -10.07
N ILE A 281 30.12 -16.76 -10.67
CA ILE A 281 30.49 -16.92 -12.09
C ILE A 281 31.27 -18.22 -12.33
N GLU A 282 31.99 -18.68 -11.31
CA GLU A 282 32.74 -19.95 -11.31
C GLU A 282 31.83 -21.17 -11.46
N ASP A 283 30.56 -21.08 -11.06
CA ASP A 283 29.55 -22.12 -11.31
C ASP A 283 29.25 -22.26 -12.81
N PHE A 284 29.53 -21.22 -13.61
CA PHE A 284 29.47 -21.27 -15.08
C PHE A 284 30.81 -21.67 -15.69
N ALA A 285 31.93 -21.40 -15.01
CA ALA A 285 33.29 -21.69 -15.50
C ALA A 285 33.70 -23.17 -15.33
N GLY A 286 32.89 -23.99 -14.66
CA GLY A 286 33.16 -25.40 -14.38
C GLY A 286 32.47 -26.40 -15.32
N GLN A 287 31.58 -25.96 -16.21
CA GLN A 287 31.23 -26.80 -17.35
C GLN A 287 32.29 -26.56 -18.41
N THR A 288 33.09 -27.59 -18.72
CA THR A 288 33.82 -27.65 -19.98
C THR A 288 32.81 -27.36 -21.06
N ASP A 289 32.80 -26.12 -21.55
CA ASP A 289 32.07 -25.74 -22.73
C ASP A 289 32.59 -26.71 -23.79
N CYS A 290 31.75 -27.65 -24.22
CA CYS A 290 32.15 -28.62 -25.25
C CYS A 290 32.18 -27.92 -26.63
N ASP A 291 32.62 -26.66 -26.65
CA ASP A 291 32.69 -25.79 -27.80
C ASP A 291 34.09 -25.91 -28.39
N TRP A 292 34.11 -26.59 -29.54
CA TRP A 292 35.08 -26.51 -30.62
C TRP A 292 36.49 -26.09 -30.21
N TYR A 293 37.37 -27.08 -30.00
CA TYR A 293 38.79 -26.79 -29.87
C TYR A 293 39.46 -26.84 -31.25
N ILE A 294 40.38 -25.89 -31.48
CA ILE A 294 41.21 -25.83 -32.68
C ILE A 294 42.56 -26.45 -32.33
N ASP A 295 42.88 -27.60 -32.95
CA ASP A 295 44.21 -28.18 -32.85
C ASP A 295 45.17 -27.47 -33.81
N ASN A 296 45.95 -26.53 -33.28
CA ASN A 296 46.94 -25.77 -34.06
C ASN A 296 48.07 -26.64 -34.62
N ALA A 297 48.29 -27.86 -34.11
CA ALA A 297 49.33 -28.75 -34.60
C ALA A 297 48.90 -29.55 -35.84
N ASN A 298 47.58 -29.75 -36.02
CA ASN A 298 47.03 -30.61 -37.07
C ASN A 298 46.00 -29.92 -37.98
N GLU A 299 45.74 -28.61 -37.78
CA GLU A 299 44.74 -27.81 -38.52
C GLU A 299 43.33 -28.42 -38.51
N VAL A 300 42.95 -29.09 -37.41
CA VAL A 300 41.64 -29.74 -37.28
C VAL A 300 40.76 -28.97 -36.32
N VAL A 301 39.57 -28.60 -36.79
CA VAL A 301 38.46 -28.16 -35.95
C VAL A 301 37.67 -29.42 -35.59
N ALA A 302 37.77 -29.87 -34.33
CA ALA A 302 37.15 -31.12 -33.89
C ALA A 302 36.10 -30.87 -32.81
N THR A 303 34.94 -31.52 -32.95
CA THR A 303 33.94 -31.59 -31.88
C THR A 303 34.30 -32.63 -30.81
N ALA A 304 35.27 -33.52 -31.04
CA ALA A 304 35.58 -34.66 -30.17
C ALA A 304 37.04 -35.15 -30.37
N TRP A 305 37.74 -35.55 -29.29
CA TRP A 305 39.11 -36.08 -29.34
C TRP A 305 39.29 -37.35 -28.51
N THR A 306 40.15 -38.26 -28.97
CA THR A 306 40.42 -39.55 -28.31
C THR A 306 41.21 -39.36 -27.01
N GLY A 307 40.56 -39.58 -25.86
CA GLY A 307 41.13 -39.42 -24.52
C GLY A 307 40.58 -38.23 -23.71
N GLY A 308 39.53 -37.55 -24.19
CA GLY A 308 38.85 -36.49 -23.44
C GLY A 308 38.07 -37.05 -22.25
N LEU A 309 38.34 -36.53 -21.04
CA LEU A 309 37.79 -37.07 -19.79
C LEU A 309 36.37 -36.60 -19.41
N SER A 310 35.68 -35.81 -20.24
CA SER A 310 34.31 -35.36 -19.90
C SER A 310 33.47 -34.74 -21.03
N CYS A 311 34.01 -34.50 -22.22
CA CYS A 311 33.25 -33.99 -23.36
C CYS A 311 33.62 -34.78 -24.63
N ASN A 312 32.59 -35.27 -25.31
CA ASN A 312 32.58 -35.90 -26.64
C ASN A 312 33.67 -36.98 -26.83
N ASP A 313 33.33 -38.21 -26.43
CA ASP A 313 34.14 -39.41 -26.69
C ASP A 313 34.18 -39.73 -28.21
N GLU A 314 35.11 -40.60 -28.60
CA GLU A 314 35.43 -40.94 -29.98
C GLU A 314 34.22 -41.33 -30.85
N ASP A 315 33.19 -41.86 -30.19
CA ASP A 315 31.94 -42.31 -30.79
C ASP A 315 31.09 -41.16 -31.36
N TRP A 316 31.36 -39.91 -31.00
CA TRP A 316 30.55 -38.73 -31.37
C TRP A 316 31.23 -37.84 -32.42
N LYS A 317 32.28 -38.35 -33.09
CA LYS A 317 33.00 -37.64 -34.16
C LYS A 317 32.10 -37.37 -35.37
N VAL A 318 31.81 -36.10 -35.64
CA VAL A 318 31.39 -35.64 -36.98
C VAL A 318 32.65 -35.22 -37.74
N LYS A 319 33.13 -36.06 -38.66
CA LYS A 319 34.31 -35.76 -39.49
C LYS A 319 33.90 -35.02 -40.76
N ILE A 320 34.49 -33.85 -41.02
CA ILE A 320 34.39 -33.15 -42.31
C ILE A 320 35.77 -33.18 -42.97
N GLY A 321 35.89 -33.83 -44.14
CA GLY A 321 37.06 -33.68 -45.02
C GLY A 321 38.24 -34.66 -44.87
N GLN A 322 38.02 -35.96 -44.59
CA GLN A 322 39.10 -36.95 -44.67
C GLN A 322 38.93 -37.92 -45.87
N ASP A 323 39.98 -38.05 -46.68
CA ASP A 323 40.08 -38.81 -47.96
C ASP A 323 40.56 -40.27 -47.73
N PRO A 324 40.68 -41.13 -48.76
CA PRO A 324 39.89 -42.33 -49.02
C PRO A 324 40.71 -43.60 -48.71
N GLY A 325 40.86 -43.95 -47.44
CA GLY A 325 41.65 -45.14 -47.05
C GLY A 325 41.17 -45.89 -45.80
N SER A 326 40.07 -45.45 -45.18
CA SER A 326 39.59 -46.00 -43.89
C SER A 326 38.24 -46.69 -44.06
N THR A 327 38.13 -47.92 -43.54
CA THR A 327 37.02 -48.86 -43.70
C THR A 327 35.81 -48.61 -42.79
N SER A 328 35.67 -47.43 -42.18
CA SER A 328 34.50 -47.07 -41.37
C SER A 328 33.83 -45.80 -41.91
N ALA A 329 32.58 -45.94 -42.36
CA ALA A 329 31.85 -44.96 -43.16
C ALA A 329 31.56 -43.64 -42.42
N ALA A 330 31.92 -42.51 -43.03
CA ALA A 330 31.43 -41.19 -42.66
C ALA A 330 30.06 -40.92 -43.30
N LYS A 331 29.10 -40.48 -42.49
CA LYS A 331 27.70 -40.25 -42.87
C LYS A 331 27.47 -38.78 -43.23
N LEU A 332 28.07 -38.32 -44.33
CA LEU A 332 27.64 -37.11 -45.05
C LEU A 332 28.30 -37.07 -46.43
N THR A 333 27.55 -37.45 -47.45
CA THR A 333 27.96 -37.38 -48.86
C THR A 333 27.36 -36.11 -49.48
N PRO A 334 28.11 -35.03 -49.69
CA PRO A 334 27.61 -33.92 -50.49
C PRO A 334 27.53 -34.38 -51.95
N PHE A 335 26.31 -34.56 -52.46
CA PHE A 335 26.09 -34.85 -53.87
C PHE A 335 26.47 -33.61 -54.69
N ARG A 336 27.54 -33.70 -55.48
CA ARG A 336 27.88 -32.71 -56.49
C ARG A 336 26.93 -32.91 -57.69
N ALA A 337 25.73 -32.34 -57.62
CA ALA A 337 24.82 -32.31 -58.76
C ALA A 337 25.31 -31.29 -59.79
N GLY A 338 26.12 -31.77 -60.75
CA GLY A 338 26.52 -31.00 -61.91
C GLY A 338 25.40 -30.89 -62.96
N VAL A 339 24.90 -29.66 -63.13
CA VAL A 339 24.56 -28.99 -64.40
C VAL A 339 23.16 -29.20 -65.04
N ARG A 340 22.40 -28.08 -65.00
CA ARG A 340 21.38 -27.51 -65.91
C ARG A 340 19.94 -28.06 -65.87
N ARG A 341 19.04 -27.25 -65.25
CA ARG A 341 17.98 -26.46 -65.93
C ARG A 341 17.67 -25.20 -65.10
N PRO A 342 17.36 -24.04 -65.71
CA PRO A 342 16.87 -22.90 -64.95
C PRO A 342 15.42 -23.18 -64.53
N ILE A 343 15.20 -23.40 -63.24
CA ILE A 343 13.87 -23.31 -62.65
C ILE A 343 13.66 -21.85 -62.27
N ALA A 344 12.69 -21.21 -62.91
CA ALA A 344 12.21 -19.89 -62.52
C ALA A 344 11.61 -19.98 -61.12
N ILE A 345 12.22 -19.28 -60.16
CA ILE A 345 11.66 -19.07 -58.83
C ILE A 345 10.83 -17.77 -58.90
N PRO A 346 9.52 -17.79 -58.58
CA PRO A 346 8.74 -16.56 -58.51
C PRO A 346 9.20 -15.72 -57.30
N PRO A 347 9.17 -14.38 -57.36
CA PRO A 347 9.60 -13.54 -56.26
C PRO A 347 8.67 -13.71 -55.05
N ILE A 348 9.21 -14.20 -53.94
CA ILE A 348 8.56 -14.12 -52.63
C ILE A 348 8.64 -12.65 -52.18
N ARG A 349 7.50 -11.97 -52.18
CA ARG A 349 7.33 -10.67 -51.52
C ARG A 349 7.37 -10.89 -50.01
N ALA A 350 8.49 -10.57 -49.36
CA ALA A 350 8.50 -10.27 -47.94
C ALA A 350 7.96 -8.84 -47.75
N VAL A 351 6.78 -8.73 -47.12
CA VAL A 351 6.23 -7.46 -46.65
C VAL A 351 6.83 -7.19 -45.28
N LEU A 352 7.81 -6.28 -45.22
CA LEU A 352 8.24 -5.64 -43.98
C LEU A 352 7.50 -4.30 -43.85
N PRO A 353 6.73 -4.06 -42.78
CA PRO A 353 6.17 -2.74 -42.53
C PRO A 353 7.30 -1.84 -42.02
N CYS A 354 7.75 -0.94 -42.90
CA CYS A 354 8.57 0.19 -42.53
C CYS A 354 7.63 1.39 -42.31
N VAL A 355 7.53 1.86 -41.07
CA VAL A 355 6.95 3.17 -40.76
C VAL A 355 8.11 4.15 -40.61
N LEU A 356 8.06 5.21 -41.43
CA LEU A 356 8.99 6.34 -41.55
C LEU A 356 9.37 6.97 -40.19
N HIS A 357 10.58 7.52 -39.96
CA HIS A 357 11.12 8.70 -40.67
C HIS A 357 12.67 8.82 -40.57
N THR A 358 13.32 8.87 -41.74
CA THR A 358 14.44 9.77 -42.15
C THR A 358 15.75 9.80 -41.36
N HIS A 359 16.83 9.16 -41.85
CA HIS A 359 17.91 9.76 -42.69
C HIS A 359 19.14 8.82 -42.84
N CYS A 360 19.80 8.93 -44.00
CA CYS A 360 21.18 8.55 -44.35
C CYS A 360 21.49 7.18 -45.00
N LYS A 361 21.48 7.24 -46.35
CA LYS A 361 22.50 6.80 -47.31
C LYS A 361 23.77 6.12 -46.76
N ALA A 362 24.08 4.93 -47.28
CA ALA A 362 25.26 4.70 -48.13
C ALA A 362 25.13 3.36 -48.88
N TRP A 363 25.37 3.39 -50.19
CA TRP A 363 25.64 2.24 -51.05
C TRP A 363 27.13 1.92 -50.98
N ILE A 364 27.51 0.64 -50.94
CA ILE A 364 28.71 0.09 -51.57
C ILE A 364 28.34 -1.32 -52.07
N ASP A 365 28.35 -1.49 -53.39
CA ASP A 365 28.50 -2.78 -54.07
C ASP A 365 29.99 -2.99 -54.33
N ILE A 366 30.56 -4.16 -54.00
CA ILE A 366 31.67 -4.74 -54.78
C ILE A 366 31.55 -6.28 -54.78
N ALA A 367 31.83 -6.81 -55.99
CA ALA A 367 31.88 -8.16 -56.53
C ALA A 367 32.41 -9.31 -55.66
#